data_AF-A0AAV0XUL8-F1
#
_entry.id   AF-A0AAV0XUL8-F1
#
_cell.length_a   1.000
_cell.length_b   1.000
_cell.length_c   1.000
_cell.angle_alpha   90.00
_cell.angle_beta   90.00
_cell.angle_gamma   90.00
#
_symmetry.space_group_name_H-M   'P 1'
#
loop_
_entity.id
_entity.type
_entity.pdbx_description
1 polymer ?
#
loop_
_entity_poly.entity_id
_entity_poly.type
_entity_poly.pdbx_seq_one_letter_code
_entity_poly.pdbx_strand_id
1 'polypeptide(L)'
;MRKFSFWSSIRVVAWRSNNPETPGYNAEEPNTSLINLDANNLYGYAMCQYMPIGDFVWYAGNPEVTLAQLEWMGATDVGGRFYEVDIIYQQNLHDAHNDMPFLPHASIPHRSD
;
A
#
# COMPACT_ATOMS: atom_id res chain seq x y z
N MET A 1 7.56 -34.16 4.49
CA MET A 1 7.53 -33.15 3.40
C MET A 1 7.28 -31.77 3.99
N ARG A 2 7.75 -30.74 3.31
CA ARG A 2 8.34 -29.51 3.85
C ARG A 2 7.42 -28.69 4.78
N LYS A 3 7.92 -28.45 6.00
CA LYS A 3 7.45 -27.38 6.88
C LYS A 3 7.85 -26.05 6.24
N PHE A 4 6.89 -25.24 5.83
CA PHE A 4 7.15 -23.84 5.48
C PHE A 4 7.06 -23.02 6.77
N SER A 5 8.21 -22.62 7.29
CA SER A 5 8.32 -21.65 8.38
C SER A 5 8.47 -20.26 7.76
N PHE A 6 7.42 -19.45 7.81
CA PHE A 6 7.46 -18.05 7.42
C PHE A 6 7.79 -17.21 8.66
N TRP A 7 9.00 -16.66 8.72
CA TRP A 7 9.40 -15.75 9.79
C TRP A 7 8.80 -14.36 9.51
N SER A 8 7.71 -14.02 10.17
CA SER A 8 7.28 -12.63 10.33
C SER A 8 7.96 -12.06 11.58
N SER A 9 9.12 -11.44 11.41
CA SER A 9 9.71 -10.58 12.44
C SER A 9 9.19 -9.17 12.17
N ILE A 10 8.25 -8.70 12.99
CA ILE A 10 7.95 -7.27 13.07
C ILE A 10 9.19 -6.61 13.67
N ARG A 11 10.01 -5.99 12.82
CA ARG A 11 11.08 -5.10 13.27
C ARG A 11 10.43 -3.76 13.58
N VAL A 12 10.42 -3.36 14.84
CA VAL A 12 10.18 -1.97 15.21
C VAL A 12 11.40 -1.19 14.77
N VAL A 13 11.32 -0.54 13.60
CA VAL A 13 12.37 0.35 13.13
C VAL A 13 12.14 1.71 13.79
N ALA A 14 13.01 2.07 14.72
CA ALA A 14 13.12 3.45 15.18
C ALA A 14 13.88 4.23 14.12
N TRP A 15 13.20 5.17 13.45
CA TRP A 15 13.78 5.93 12.35
C TRP A 15 14.48 7.17 12.88
N ARG A 16 15.78 7.29 12.60
CA ARG A 16 16.59 8.47 12.90
C ARG A 16 17.31 8.88 11.61
N SER A 17 17.14 10.13 11.20
CA SER A 17 17.91 10.72 10.11
C SER A 17 19.32 11.09 10.58
N ASN A 18 20.33 10.77 9.80
CA ASN A 18 21.70 11.22 9.98
C ASN A 18 21.98 12.37 9.01
N ASN A 19 21.57 13.60 9.37
CA ASN A 19 21.80 14.81 8.58
C ASN A 19 22.67 15.79 9.41
N PRO A 20 23.67 16.47 8.82
CA PRO A 20 24.43 17.54 9.47
C PRO A 20 23.60 18.58 10.24
N GLU A 21 22.35 18.81 9.84
CA GLU A 21 21.43 19.76 10.48
C GLU A 21 20.69 19.20 11.70
N THR A 22 20.87 17.90 12.02
CA THR A 22 20.15 17.21 13.10
C THR A 22 21.03 16.94 14.32
N PRO A 23 20.50 17.05 15.57
CA PRO A 23 21.26 16.74 16.78
C PRO A 23 21.78 15.30 16.81
N GLY A 24 23.09 15.16 17.04
CA GLY A 24 23.79 13.88 17.16
C GLY A 24 24.09 13.20 15.82
N TYR A 25 24.33 14.00 14.78
CA TYR A 25 24.95 13.60 13.51
C TYR A 25 26.28 12.85 13.71
N ASN A 26 26.48 11.78 12.96
CA ASN A 26 27.71 11.01 12.90
C ASN A 26 28.27 11.03 11.47
N ALA A 27 29.47 11.62 11.30
CA ALA A 27 30.14 11.71 9.99
C ALA A 27 30.67 10.36 9.48
N GLU A 28 30.76 9.33 10.33
CA GLU A 28 31.15 7.98 9.93
C GLU A 28 29.98 7.16 9.36
N GLU A 29 28.74 7.60 9.61
CA GLU A 29 27.53 6.98 9.10
C GLU A 29 27.07 7.66 7.80
N PRO A 30 26.41 6.94 6.89
CA PRO A 30 25.86 7.53 5.67
C PRO A 30 24.83 8.61 6.01
N ASN A 31 24.80 9.68 5.21
CA ASN A 31 23.80 10.73 5.36
C ASN A 31 22.41 10.17 5.02
N THR A 32 21.45 10.36 5.92
CA THR A 32 20.05 9.96 5.71
C THR A 32 19.12 11.11 6.08
N SER A 33 18.05 11.27 5.29
CA SER A 33 17.03 12.31 5.49
C SER A 33 15.66 11.65 5.57
N LEU A 34 14.82 12.15 6.47
CA LEU A 34 13.42 11.73 6.60
C LEU A 34 12.54 12.85 6.05
N ILE A 35 11.61 12.49 5.17
CA ILE A 35 10.62 13.41 4.63
C ILE A 35 9.28 13.07 5.28
N ASN A 36 8.68 14.06 5.97
CA ASN A 36 7.31 13.94 6.45
C ASN A 36 6.37 14.50 5.39
N LEU A 37 5.63 13.61 4.71
CA LEU A 37 4.64 14.00 3.71
C LEU A 37 3.24 13.92 4.34
N ASP A 38 2.56 15.07 4.43
CA ASP A 38 1.16 15.13 4.84
C ASP A 38 0.29 15.68 3.70
N ALA A 39 -0.92 15.12 3.57
CA ALA A 39 -1.90 15.59 2.61
C ALA A 39 -2.90 16.51 3.32
N ASN A 40 -2.88 17.80 2.97
CA ASN A 40 -3.85 18.76 3.47
C ASN A 40 -5.26 18.37 3.02
N ASN A 41 -6.14 18.07 3.97
CA ASN A 41 -7.55 17.71 3.74
C ASN A 41 -7.73 16.48 2.82
N LEU A 42 -7.01 15.39 3.10
CA LEU A 42 -7.07 14.14 2.32
C LEU A 42 -8.51 13.66 2.09
N TYR A 43 -9.34 13.61 3.13
CA TYR A 43 -10.73 13.16 3.01
C TYR A 43 -11.59 14.11 2.20
N GLY A 44 -11.43 15.43 2.36
CA GLY A 44 -12.18 16.39 1.55
C GLY A 44 -11.83 16.28 0.06
N TYR A 45 -10.55 16.10 -0.27
CA TYR A 45 -10.11 15.84 -1.64
C TYR A 45 -10.71 14.54 -2.19
N ALA A 46 -10.68 13.45 -1.41
CA ALA A 46 -11.25 12.16 -1.78
C ALA A 46 -12.77 12.24 -2.01
N MET A 47 -13.49 12.99 -1.16
CA MET A 47 -14.93 13.19 -1.27
C MET A 47 -15.34 14.02 -2.51
N CYS A 48 -14.41 14.78 -3.09
CA CYS A 48 -14.62 15.50 -4.35
C CYS A 48 -14.39 14.63 -5.60
N GLN A 49 -13.89 13.40 -5.45
CA GLN A 49 -13.70 12.49 -6.58
C GLN A 49 -15.00 11.78 -6.96
N TYR A 50 -15.04 11.22 -8.18
CA TYR A 50 -16.15 10.38 -8.62
C TYR A 50 -16.19 9.10 -7.78
N MET A 51 -17.24 8.94 -6.99
CA MET A 51 -17.45 7.78 -6.13
C MET A 51 -18.78 7.09 -6.45
N PRO A 52 -18.83 5.75 -6.44
CA PRO A 52 -20.09 5.04 -6.59
C PRO A 52 -20.92 5.16 -5.32
N ILE A 53 -22.19 5.57 -5.46
CA ILE A 53 -23.09 5.87 -4.33
C ILE A 53 -24.07 4.71 -4.07
N GLY A 54 -24.37 3.86 -5.06
CA GLY A 54 -25.36 2.79 -4.92
C GLY A 54 -25.48 1.89 -6.14
N ASP A 55 -26.55 1.08 -6.15
CA ASP A 55 -26.93 0.12 -7.21
C ASP A 55 -25.86 -0.94 -7.54
N PHE A 56 -25.14 -1.40 -6.51
CA PHE A 56 -24.16 -2.46 -6.64
C PHE A 56 -24.82 -3.78 -7.01
N VAL A 57 -24.41 -4.32 -8.15
CA VAL A 57 -24.85 -5.63 -8.63
C VAL A 57 -23.65 -6.52 -8.89
N TRP A 58 -23.78 -7.80 -8.57
CA TRP A 58 -22.79 -8.79 -8.95
C TRP A 58 -22.77 -8.93 -10.48
N TYR A 59 -21.57 -8.90 -11.04
CA TYR A 59 -21.40 -9.09 -12.47
C TYR A 59 -21.58 -10.58 -12.83
N ALA A 60 -22.58 -10.89 -13.65
CA ALA A 60 -22.91 -12.26 -14.05
C ALA A 60 -22.15 -12.75 -15.30
N GLY A 61 -21.36 -11.89 -15.94
CA GLY A 61 -20.61 -12.22 -17.14
C GLY A 61 -19.25 -12.86 -16.84
N ASN A 62 -18.41 -12.92 -17.88
CA ASN A 62 -17.06 -13.46 -17.77
C ASN A 62 -16.12 -12.47 -17.03
N PRO A 63 -15.47 -12.88 -15.92
CA PRO A 63 -14.60 -12.00 -15.13
C PRO A 63 -13.29 -11.62 -15.82
N GLU A 64 -12.78 -12.43 -16.74
CA GLU A 64 -11.56 -12.10 -17.49
C GLU A 64 -11.80 -10.91 -18.45
N VAL A 65 -13.00 -10.82 -19.03
CA VAL A 65 -13.40 -9.67 -19.86
C VAL A 65 -13.50 -8.40 -19.04
N THR A 66 -14.02 -8.46 -17.82
CA THR A 66 -14.10 -7.27 -16.95
C THR A 66 -12.74 -6.85 -16.46
N LEU A 67 -11.86 -7.80 -16.16
CA LEU A 67 -10.49 -7.51 -15.76
C LEU A 67 -9.71 -6.81 -16.89
N ALA A 68 -9.84 -7.25 -18.14
CA ALA A 68 -9.21 -6.60 -19.29
C ALA A 68 -9.70 -5.15 -19.51
N GLN A 69 -10.91 -4.83 -19.08
CA GLN A 69 -11.44 -3.46 -19.19
C GLN A 69 -10.77 -2.48 -18.21
N LEU A 70 -10.12 -2.95 -17.14
CA LEU A 70 -9.38 -2.09 -16.21
C LEU A 70 -8.35 -1.19 -16.89
N GLU A 71 -7.69 -1.70 -17.95
CA GLU A 71 -6.65 -0.95 -18.67
C GLU A 71 -7.17 0.33 -19.33
N TRP A 72 -8.48 0.40 -19.60
CA TRP A 72 -9.10 1.48 -20.38
C TRP A 72 -10.11 2.29 -19.57
N MET A 73 -10.39 1.89 -18.31
CA MET A 73 -11.31 2.60 -17.43
C MET A 73 -10.67 3.86 -16.85
N GLY A 74 -11.39 4.97 -16.93
CA GLY A 74 -11.00 6.25 -16.36
C GLY A 74 -11.57 6.48 -14.96
N ALA A 75 -10.92 7.36 -14.20
CA ALA A 75 -11.37 7.75 -12.86
C ALA A 75 -12.72 8.52 -12.86
N THR A 76 -13.16 9.01 -14.03
CA THR A 76 -14.41 9.77 -14.21
C THR A 76 -15.47 9.00 -15.00
N ASP A 77 -15.25 7.71 -15.24
CA ASP A 77 -16.20 6.89 -15.98
C ASP A 77 -17.51 6.76 -15.21
N VAL A 78 -18.62 6.70 -15.97
CA VAL A 78 -19.98 6.64 -15.42
C VAL A 78 -20.23 5.36 -14.61
N GLY A 79 -19.51 4.27 -14.93
CA GLY A 79 -19.64 2.98 -14.26
C GLY A 79 -18.42 2.64 -13.42
N GLY A 80 -18.60 2.57 -12.09
CA GLY A 80 -17.60 2.04 -11.17
C GLY A 80 -17.66 0.51 -11.05
N ARG A 81 -16.54 -0.12 -10.68
CA ARG A 81 -16.47 -1.57 -10.44
C ARG A 81 -15.59 -1.87 -9.23
N PHE A 82 -15.98 -2.89 -8.48
CA PHE A 82 -15.18 -3.47 -7.42
C PHE A 82 -14.72 -4.86 -7.85
N TYR A 83 -13.46 -5.17 -7.58
CA TYR A 83 -12.86 -6.46 -7.89
C TYR A 83 -12.44 -7.11 -6.58
N GLU A 84 -12.96 -8.30 -6.34
CA GLU A 84 -12.45 -9.22 -5.32
C GLU A 84 -11.53 -10.20 -6.03
N VAL A 85 -10.23 -10.15 -5.74
CA VAL A 85 -9.21 -10.92 -6.45
C VAL A 85 -8.17 -11.46 -5.48
N ASP A 86 -7.66 -12.65 -5.78
CA ASP A 86 -6.47 -13.19 -5.15
C ASP A 86 -5.23 -12.68 -5.90
N ILE A 87 -4.30 -12.05 -5.17
CA ILE A 87 -3.07 -11.49 -5.75
C ILE A 87 -1.86 -12.15 -5.09
N ILE A 88 -0.87 -12.48 -5.92
CA ILE A 88 0.45 -12.93 -5.46
C ILE A 88 1.41 -11.75 -5.60
N TYR A 89 1.92 -11.27 -4.46
CA TYR A 89 2.90 -10.19 -4.44
C TYR A 89 4.31 -10.74 -4.71
N GLN A 90 4.93 -10.32 -5.82
CA GLN A 90 6.21 -10.89 -6.25
C GLN A 90 7.37 -10.37 -5.39
N GLN A 91 8.26 -11.28 -4.97
CA GLN A 91 9.37 -10.97 -4.06
C GLN A 91 10.32 -9.88 -4.58
N ASN A 92 10.54 -9.80 -5.90
CA ASN A 92 11.39 -8.80 -6.52
C ASN A 92 10.84 -7.36 -6.39
N LEU A 93 9.55 -7.19 -6.06
CA LEU A 93 8.94 -5.88 -5.84
C LEU A 93 9.06 -5.40 -4.39
N HIS A 94 9.51 -6.25 -3.46
CA HIS A 94 9.55 -5.90 -2.04
C HIS A 94 10.52 -4.74 -1.77
N ASP A 95 11.72 -4.80 -2.33
CA ASP A 95 12.72 -3.75 -2.14
C ASP A 95 12.29 -2.44 -2.82
N ALA A 96 11.69 -2.55 -4.01
CA ALA A 96 11.23 -1.39 -4.78
C ALA A 96 10.04 -0.66 -4.13
N HIS A 97 9.17 -1.38 -3.42
CA HIS A 97 7.98 -0.81 -2.80
C HIS A 97 8.09 -0.73 -1.26
N ASN A 98 9.31 -0.80 -0.71
CA ASN A 98 9.52 -0.82 0.73
C ASN A 98 9.00 0.45 1.43
N ASP A 99 9.09 1.60 0.77
CA ASP A 99 8.67 2.88 1.33
C ASP A 99 7.14 3.07 1.27
N MET A 100 6.48 2.50 0.26
CA MET A 100 5.03 2.58 0.07
C MET A 100 4.49 1.24 -0.45
N PRO A 101 4.35 0.24 0.43
CA PRO A 101 3.91 -1.09 0.02
C PRO A 101 2.44 -1.08 -0.38
N PHE A 102 2.12 -1.72 -1.50
CA PHE A 102 0.74 -1.95 -1.90
C PHE A 102 0.16 -3.16 -1.17
N LEU A 103 -1.15 -3.10 -0.89
CA LEU A 103 -1.93 -4.21 -0.33
C LEU A 103 -1.34 -4.75 1.00
N PRO A 104 -1.08 -3.90 2.01
CA PRO A 104 -0.54 -4.37 3.28
C PRO A 104 -1.50 -5.36 3.94
N HIS A 105 -0.95 -6.46 4.45
CA HIS A 105 -1.75 -7.45 5.17
C HIS A 105 -2.19 -6.88 6.52
N ALA A 106 -3.51 -6.67 6.66
CA ALA A 106 -4.11 -6.28 7.92
C ALA A 106 -4.07 -7.47 8.90
N SER A 107 -3.12 -7.44 9.83
CA SER A 107 -3.04 -8.38 10.95
C SER A 107 -2.98 -7.63 12.26
N ILE A 108 -3.63 -8.17 13.29
CA ILE A 108 -3.51 -7.65 14.64
C ILE A 108 -2.11 -8.04 15.13
N PRO A 109 -1.26 -7.08 15.55
CA PRO A 109 0.03 -7.41 16.12
C PRO A 109 -0.16 -8.37 17.31
N HIS A 110 0.60 -9.45 17.35
CA HIS A 110 0.62 -10.29 18.55
C HIS A 110 1.09 -9.43 19.72
N ARG A 111 0.27 -9.37 20.78
CA ARG A 111 0.67 -8.76 22.05
C ARG A 111 1.89 -9.53 22.54
N SER A 112 3.01 -8.85 22.71
CA SER A 112 4.12 -9.38 23.50
C SER A 112 3.70 -9.29 24.97
N ASP A 113 3.41 -10.43 25.57
CA ASP A 113 3.19 -10.57 27.02
C ASP A 113 4.51 -10.44 27.79
#